data_AF-A0A7Y7CZP5-F1
#
_entry.id   AF-A0A7Y7CZP5-F1
#
_cell.length_a   1.000
_cell.length_b   1.000
_cell.length_c   1.000
_cell.angle_alpha   90.00
_cell.angle_beta   90.00
_cell.angle_gamma   90.00
#
_symmetry.space_group_name_H-M   'P 1'
#
loop_
_entity.id
_entity.type
_entity.pdbx_description
1 polymer ?
#
loop_
_entity_poly.entity_id
_entity_poly.type
_entity_poly.pdbx_seq_one_letter_code
_entity_poly.pdbx_strand_id
1 'polypeptide(L)'
;MTPQTENLRITGMQELISPEDLAAQMPSTAAATDTVLASRTAIQDVLHGRDGRVIAVVGPCSIHDPKAAMEYAERLAPLRQRLAGELEIVMRVYFEKPRTISGWKGLINDPGLDNSFRINEGLGLARRLCLDINALGLPVGTEFLDTAVPQYISDLVAWAAIGARTTESQIHREMASGLSCPVGFKNGTRGNVQIAVDAVRSAAHPHHFMALA
;
A
#
# COMPACT_ATOMS: atom_id res chain seq x y z
N MET A 1 -2.75 36.67 -29.42
CA MET A 1 -2.91 35.47 -28.58
C MET A 1 -2.05 35.67 -27.35
N THR A 2 -2.62 35.54 -26.16
CA THR A 2 -1.86 35.58 -24.90
C THR A 2 -0.84 34.42 -24.92
N PRO A 3 0.44 34.64 -24.59
CA PRO A 3 1.39 33.54 -24.50
C PRO A 3 0.89 32.52 -23.48
N GLN A 4 0.71 31.29 -23.92
CA GLN A 4 0.26 30.19 -23.07
C GLN A 4 1.45 29.70 -22.24
N THR A 5 1.35 29.81 -20.92
CA THR A 5 2.37 29.35 -19.96
C THR A 5 2.02 28.00 -19.33
N GLU A 6 0.83 27.46 -19.61
CA GLU A 6 0.27 26.28 -18.97
C GLU A 6 0.21 25.06 -19.91
N ASN A 7 0.35 23.87 -19.33
CA ASN A 7 0.20 22.57 -20.00
C ASN A 7 1.13 22.30 -21.21
N LEU A 8 2.20 23.07 -21.36
CA LEU A 8 3.14 22.98 -22.50
C LEU A 8 3.84 21.61 -22.65
N ARG A 9 3.83 20.77 -21.61
CA ARG A 9 4.42 19.42 -21.59
C ARG A 9 3.43 18.32 -21.18
N ILE A 10 2.13 18.62 -21.19
CA ILE A 10 1.09 17.65 -20.86
C ILE A 10 0.56 17.04 -22.16
N THR A 11 0.70 15.73 -22.32
CA THR A 11 0.22 15.01 -23.51
C THR A 11 -1.27 14.66 -23.44
N GLY A 12 -1.84 14.62 -22.24
CA GLY A 12 -3.24 14.35 -21.98
C GLY A 12 -3.57 14.39 -20.49
N MET A 13 -4.85 14.45 -20.17
CA MET A 13 -5.37 14.35 -18.81
C MET A 13 -6.59 13.44 -18.83
N GLN A 14 -6.77 12.68 -17.76
CA GLN A 14 -7.93 11.84 -17.55
C GLN A 14 -8.38 12.00 -16.11
N GLU A 15 -9.70 12.01 -15.91
CA GLU A 15 -10.29 12.04 -14.59
C GLU A 15 -10.26 10.65 -13.95
N LEU A 16 -9.92 10.62 -12.67
CA LEU A 16 -9.97 9.41 -11.87
C LEU A 16 -11.34 9.30 -11.19
N ILE A 17 -11.83 8.08 -11.01
CA ILE A 17 -12.96 7.82 -10.12
C ILE A 17 -12.64 8.39 -8.73
N SER A 18 -13.62 8.95 -8.02
CA SER A 18 -13.37 9.44 -6.67
C SER A 18 -13.13 8.26 -5.70
N PRO A 19 -12.34 8.44 -4.64
CA PRO A 19 -12.17 7.41 -3.60
C PRO A 19 -13.50 6.95 -3.00
N GLU A 20 -14.43 7.89 -2.76
CA GLU A 20 -15.76 7.62 -2.21
C GLU A 20 -16.60 6.75 -3.17
N ASP A 21 -16.64 7.10 -4.46
CA ASP A 21 -17.38 6.31 -5.45
C ASP A 21 -16.81 4.90 -5.60
N LEU A 22 -15.48 4.76 -5.60
CA LEU A 22 -14.84 3.44 -5.68
C LEU A 22 -15.15 2.61 -4.43
N ALA A 23 -15.12 3.23 -3.24
CA ALA A 23 -15.47 2.58 -1.99
C ALA A 23 -16.95 2.19 -1.94
N ALA A 24 -17.85 3.03 -2.46
CA ALA A 24 -19.29 2.74 -2.56
C ALA A 24 -19.58 1.58 -3.53
N GLN A 25 -18.86 1.50 -4.65
CA GLN A 25 -18.96 0.38 -5.60
C GLN A 25 -18.39 -0.92 -5.02
N MET A 26 -17.42 -0.84 -4.12
CA MET A 26 -16.74 -1.98 -3.53
C MET A 26 -16.55 -1.80 -2.02
N PRO A 27 -17.65 -1.94 -1.24
CA PRO A 27 -17.60 -1.74 0.20
C PRO A 27 -16.81 -2.86 0.89
N SER A 28 -16.16 -2.52 2.00
CA SER A 28 -15.55 -3.53 2.87
C SER A 28 -16.61 -4.44 3.50
N THR A 29 -16.34 -5.74 3.55
CA THR A 29 -17.17 -6.69 4.28
C THR A 29 -16.80 -6.70 5.76
N ALA A 30 -17.70 -7.15 6.63
CA ALA A 30 -17.38 -7.29 8.06
C ALA A 30 -16.12 -8.15 8.29
N ALA A 31 -16.01 -9.29 7.59
CA ALA A 31 -14.85 -10.18 7.69
C ALA A 31 -13.53 -9.51 7.25
N ALA A 32 -13.56 -8.72 6.17
CA ALA A 32 -12.38 -7.98 5.73
C ALA A 32 -12.00 -6.90 6.74
N THR A 33 -12.98 -6.15 7.24
CA THR A 33 -12.77 -5.13 8.27
C THR A 33 -12.19 -5.73 9.55
N ASP A 34 -12.75 -6.84 10.04
CA ASP A 34 -12.26 -7.54 11.24
C ASP A 34 -10.81 -8.00 11.05
N THR A 35 -10.49 -8.53 9.87
CA THR A 35 -9.12 -8.95 9.52
C THR A 35 -8.14 -7.78 9.59
N VAL A 36 -8.49 -6.63 9.00
CA VAL A 36 -7.65 -5.44 9.01
C VAL A 36 -7.45 -4.92 10.43
N LEU A 37 -8.54 -4.75 11.19
CA LEU A 37 -8.49 -4.20 12.55
C LEU A 37 -7.70 -5.11 13.49
N ALA A 38 -8.00 -6.40 13.52
CA ALA A 38 -7.31 -7.36 14.36
C ALA A 38 -5.81 -7.42 14.03
N SER A 39 -5.45 -7.38 12.74
CA SER A 39 -4.05 -7.43 12.32
C SER A 39 -3.30 -6.14 12.64
N ARG A 40 -3.94 -4.96 12.52
CA ARG A 40 -3.34 -3.69 12.97
C ARG A 40 -3.02 -3.73 14.46
N THR A 41 -3.96 -4.21 15.30
CA THR A 41 -3.74 -4.38 16.74
C THR A 41 -2.62 -5.37 17.02
N ALA A 42 -2.63 -6.55 16.38
CA ALA A 42 -1.58 -7.56 16.55
C ALA A 42 -0.19 -7.05 16.19
N ILE A 43 -0.07 -6.32 15.07
CA ILE A 43 1.19 -5.71 14.63
C ILE A 43 1.65 -4.66 15.64
N GLN A 44 0.74 -3.82 16.15
CA GLN A 44 1.07 -2.85 17.19
C GLN A 44 1.54 -3.54 18.48
N ASP A 45 0.89 -4.61 18.91
CA ASP A 45 1.28 -5.35 20.11
C ASP A 45 2.68 -5.96 19.97
N VAL A 46 3.03 -6.50 18.80
CA VAL A 46 4.40 -6.97 18.51
C VAL A 46 5.38 -5.80 18.53
N LEU A 47 5.08 -4.68 17.86
CA LEU A 47 5.97 -3.51 17.82
C LEU A 47 6.21 -2.87 19.20
N HIS A 48 5.24 -2.99 20.11
CA HIS A 48 5.35 -2.51 21.48
C HIS A 48 5.88 -3.56 22.47
N GLY A 49 6.22 -4.77 22.00
CA GLY A 49 6.75 -5.86 22.84
C GLY A 49 5.72 -6.47 23.80
N ARG A 50 4.42 -6.27 23.55
CA ARG A 50 3.31 -6.92 24.28
C ARG A 50 3.02 -8.32 23.74
N ASP A 51 3.44 -8.58 22.51
CA ASP A 51 3.36 -9.87 21.84
C ASP A 51 4.78 -10.26 21.37
N GLY A 52 5.21 -11.49 21.68
CA GLY A 52 6.55 -12.00 21.36
C GLY A 52 6.69 -12.61 19.95
N ARG A 53 5.60 -12.62 19.16
CA ARG A 53 5.62 -13.12 17.78
C ARG A 53 6.46 -12.26 16.84
N VAL A 54 6.80 -12.82 15.68
CA VAL A 54 7.50 -12.10 14.62
C VAL A 54 6.52 -11.69 13.51
N ILE A 55 6.55 -10.42 13.11
CA ILE A 55 5.81 -9.95 11.94
C ILE A 55 6.50 -10.44 10.67
N ALA A 56 5.80 -11.23 9.86
CA ALA A 56 6.32 -11.79 8.61
C ALA A 56 5.56 -11.21 7.40
N VAL A 57 6.13 -10.18 6.77
CA VAL A 57 5.59 -9.60 5.53
C VAL A 57 6.12 -10.38 4.32
N VAL A 58 5.30 -11.26 3.74
CA VAL A 58 5.74 -12.24 2.73
C VAL A 58 4.81 -12.28 1.52
N GLY A 59 5.38 -12.41 0.31
CA GLY A 59 4.60 -12.49 -0.92
C GLY A 59 5.38 -12.03 -2.16
N PRO A 60 4.70 -11.93 -3.31
CA PRO A 60 5.31 -11.54 -4.57
C PRO A 60 5.99 -10.16 -4.52
N CYS A 61 7.01 -9.95 -5.36
CA CYS A 61 7.69 -8.65 -5.38
C CYS A 61 6.77 -7.51 -5.84
N SER A 62 5.92 -7.77 -6.82
CA SER A 62 4.83 -6.92 -7.30
C SER A 62 3.75 -7.80 -7.92
N ILE A 63 2.48 -7.47 -7.70
CA ILE A 63 1.32 -8.19 -8.24
C ILE A 63 1.03 -7.68 -9.65
N HIS A 64 1.06 -8.57 -10.65
CA HIS A 64 0.66 -8.28 -12.03
C HIS A 64 -0.56 -9.11 -12.48
N ASP A 65 -0.83 -10.24 -11.81
CA ASP A 65 -1.97 -11.10 -12.06
C ASP A 65 -2.76 -11.31 -10.75
N PRO A 66 -3.97 -10.72 -10.62
CA PRO A 66 -4.82 -10.90 -9.46
C PRO A 66 -5.21 -12.36 -9.20
N LYS A 67 -5.31 -13.22 -10.23
CA LYS A 67 -5.69 -14.63 -10.05
C LYS A 67 -4.57 -15.41 -9.37
N ALA A 68 -3.33 -15.30 -9.87
CA ALA A 68 -2.18 -15.88 -9.22
C ALA A 68 -1.94 -15.32 -7.80
N ALA A 69 -2.27 -14.04 -7.57
CA ALA A 69 -2.21 -13.44 -6.24
C ALA A 69 -3.21 -14.10 -5.27
N MET A 70 -4.44 -14.36 -5.71
CA MET A 70 -5.44 -15.07 -4.90
C MET A 70 -5.05 -16.53 -4.65
N GLU A 71 -4.51 -17.24 -5.64
CA GLU A 71 -4.00 -18.60 -5.43
C GLU A 71 -2.88 -18.62 -4.38
N TYR A 72 -2.00 -17.62 -4.39
CA TYR A 72 -0.98 -17.47 -3.35
C TYR A 72 -1.62 -17.18 -1.98
N ALA A 73 -2.64 -16.32 -1.93
CA ALA A 73 -3.35 -15.97 -0.70
C ALA A 73 -4.04 -17.20 -0.08
N GLU A 74 -4.71 -18.01 -0.88
CA GLU A 74 -5.37 -19.26 -0.47
C GLU A 74 -4.39 -20.29 0.10
N ARG A 75 -3.15 -20.30 -0.39
CA ARG A 75 -2.07 -21.14 0.18
C ARG A 75 -1.45 -20.54 1.45
N LEU A 76 -1.39 -19.22 1.56
CA LEU A 76 -0.79 -18.53 2.71
C LEU A 76 -1.73 -18.45 3.91
N ALA A 77 -3.04 -18.30 3.70
CA ALA A 77 -4.05 -18.23 4.76
C ALA A 77 -3.99 -19.41 5.77
N PRO A 78 -3.95 -20.69 5.35
CA PRO A 78 -3.81 -21.81 6.30
C PRO A 78 -2.46 -21.82 7.01
N LEU A 79 -1.39 -21.29 6.40
CA LEU A 79 -0.08 -21.15 7.05
C LEU A 79 -0.11 -20.08 8.14
N ARG A 80 -0.82 -18.95 7.90
CA ARG A 80 -1.08 -17.93 8.94
C ARG A 80 -1.73 -18.55 10.16
N GLN A 81 -2.77 -19.36 9.98
CA GLN A 81 -3.45 -20.03 11.08
C GLN A 81 -2.54 -21.03 11.80
N ARG A 82 -1.83 -21.87 11.04
CA ARG A 82 -0.94 -22.90 11.60
C ARG A 82 0.23 -22.33 12.41
N LEU A 83 0.75 -21.17 12.00
CA LEU A 83 1.91 -20.51 12.62
C LEU A 83 1.51 -19.31 13.50
N ALA A 84 0.23 -19.19 13.85
CA ALA A 84 -0.29 -18.03 14.57
C ALA A 84 0.31 -17.85 15.98
N GLY A 85 0.88 -18.92 16.56
CA GLY A 85 1.56 -18.87 17.86
C GLY A 85 2.94 -18.21 17.81
N GLU A 86 3.60 -18.21 16.65
CA GLU A 86 4.97 -17.68 16.48
C GLU A 86 5.04 -16.48 15.53
N LEU A 87 4.13 -16.39 14.55
CA LEU A 87 4.16 -15.41 13.47
C LEU A 87 2.86 -14.61 13.36
N GLU A 88 3.01 -13.31 13.11
CA GLU A 88 1.97 -12.46 12.55
C GLU A 88 2.23 -12.32 11.04
N ILE A 89 1.61 -13.19 10.25
CA ILE A 89 1.82 -13.23 8.78
C ILE A 89 0.97 -12.18 8.10
N VAL A 90 1.61 -11.33 7.29
CA VAL A 90 0.99 -10.31 6.43
C VAL A 90 1.36 -10.59 4.98
N MET A 91 0.36 -10.68 4.10
CA MET A 91 0.63 -10.89 2.67
C MET A 91 1.17 -9.61 2.05
N ARG A 92 2.31 -9.71 1.37
CA ARG A 92 2.89 -8.62 0.57
C ARG A 92 2.10 -8.45 -0.73
N VAL A 93 1.35 -7.36 -0.85
CA VAL A 93 0.52 -7.00 -2.02
C VAL A 93 0.98 -5.64 -2.56
N TYR A 94 2.10 -5.63 -3.28
CA TYR A 94 2.68 -4.41 -3.85
C TYR A 94 2.22 -4.28 -5.29
N PHE A 95 1.66 -3.13 -5.68
CA PHE A 95 1.13 -2.93 -7.03
C PHE A 95 2.16 -2.43 -8.02
N GLU A 96 3.20 -1.76 -7.55
CA GLU A 96 4.27 -1.21 -8.38
C GLU A 96 5.64 -1.48 -7.75
N LYS A 97 6.69 -1.48 -8.59
CA LYS A 97 8.08 -1.41 -8.14
C LYS A 97 8.77 -0.20 -8.77
N PRO A 98 9.20 0.81 -7.99
CA PRO A 98 9.74 2.05 -8.54
C PRO A 98 11.01 1.80 -9.37
N ARG A 99 11.01 2.32 -10.60
CA ARG A 99 12.10 2.21 -11.61
C ARG A 99 12.61 3.59 -12.02
N THR A 100 13.88 3.67 -12.43
CA THR A 100 14.56 4.93 -12.80
C THR A 100 14.49 5.28 -14.29
N ILE A 101 14.26 4.31 -15.18
CA ILE A 101 14.35 4.52 -16.64
C ILE A 101 13.04 4.11 -17.30
N SER A 102 12.86 2.82 -17.58
CA SER A 102 11.70 2.29 -18.29
C SER A 102 11.29 0.93 -17.71
N GLY A 103 10.06 0.53 -18.00
CA GLY A 103 9.47 -0.73 -17.55
C GLY A 103 8.02 -0.54 -17.12
N TRP A 104 7.35 -1.66 -16.93
CA TRP A 104 5.97 -1.72 -16.47
C TRP A 104 5.77 -0.93 -15.16
N LYS A 105 4.70 -0.14 -15.12
CA LYS A 105 4.40 0.85 -14.06
C LYS A 105 3.53 0.29 -12.94
N GLY A 106 3.25 -1.00 -12.95
CA GLY A 106 2.46 -1.66 -11.90
C GLY A 106 0.99 -1.81 -12.27
N LEU A 107 0.29 -2.62 -11.49
CA LEU A 107 -1.09 -3.06 -11.76
C LEU A 107 -2.07 -1.89 -11.74
N ILE A 108 -1.88 -0.94 -10.83
CA ILE A 108 -2.73 0.26 -10.77
C ILE A 108 -2.55 1.09 -12.04
N ASN A 109 -1.30 1.33 -12.44
CA ASN A 109 -1.02 2.21 -13.57
C ASN A 109 -1.35 1.56 -14.92
N ASP A 110 -0.97 0.30 -15.12
CA ASP A 110 -1.07 -0.38 -16.42
C ASP A 110 -1.53 -1.84 -16.23
N PRO A 111 -2.83 -2.07 -15.93
CA PRO A 111 -3.35 -3.40 -15.62
C PRO A 111 -3.30 -4.37 -16.81
N GLY A 112 -3.30 -3.85 -18.05
CA GLY A 112 -3.24 -4.64 -19.27
C GLY A 112 -1.85 -5.15 -19.65
N LEU A 113 -0.79 -4.71 -18.96
CA LEU A 113 0.61 -4.99 -19.33
C LEU A 113 0.94 -4.56 -20.78
N ASP A 114 0.21 -3.57 -21.30
CA ASP A 114 0.17 -3.17 -22.71
C ASP A 114 0.49 -1.68 -22.90
N ASN A 115 0.85 -0.96 -21.83
CA ASN A 115 1.03 0.50 -21.78
C ASN A 115 -0.23 1.30 -22.14
N SER A 116 -1.41 0.74 -21.87
CA SER A 116 -2.70 1.43 -22.09
C SER A 116 -3.03 2.43 -20.99
N PHE A 117 -2.38 2.33 -19.83
CA PHE A 117 -2.56 3.23 -18.69
C PHE A 117 -4.01 3.37 -18.19
N ARG A 118 -4.75 2.25 -18.13
CA ARG A 118 -6.15 2.23 -17.66
C ARG A 118 -6.24 2.32 -16.13
N ILE A 119 -5.87 3.47 -15.58
CA ILE A 119 -5.71 3.66 -14.11
C ILE A 119 -6.99 3.37 -13.33
N ASN A 120 -8.17 3.79 -13.82
CA ASN A 120 -9.45 3.50 -13.15
C ASN A 120 -9.74 2.00 -13.05
N GLU A 121 -9.41 1.22 -14.09
CA GLU A 121 -9.49 -0.25 -14.04
C GLU A 121 -8.49 -0.82 -13.03
N GLY A 122 -7.25 -0.31 -13.03
CA GLY A 122 -6.22 -0.74 -12.09
C GLY A 122 -6.54 -0.45 -10.63
N LEU A 123 -7.12 0.71 -10.32
CA LEU A 123 -7.65 1.04 -8.98
C LEU A 123 -8.76 0.07 -8.56
N GLY A 124 -9.67 -0.24 -9.49
CA GLY A 124 -10.72 -1.23 -9.30
C GLY A 124 -10.16 -2.61 -8.94
N LEU A 125 -9.20 -3.10 -9.73
CA LEU A 125 -8.53 -4.38 -9.52
C LEU A 125 -7.75 -4.44 -8.21
N ALA A 126 -7.01 -3.37 -7.88
CA ALA A 126 -6.24 -3.29 -6.64
C ALA A 126 -7.14 -3.35 -5.41
N ARG A 127 -8.22 -2.56 -5.39
CA ARG A 127 -9.18 -2.55 -4.26
C ARG A 127 -9.88 -3.89 -4.11
N ARG A 128 -10.37 -4.47 -5.22
CA ARG A 128 -11.00 -5.80 -5.22
C ARG A 128 -10.06 -6.87 -4.65
N LEU A 129 -8.81 -6.90 -5.11
CA LEU A 129 -7.84 -7.86 -4.63
C LEU A 129 -7.58 -7.71 -3.12
N CYS A 130 -7.46 -6.48 -2.62
CA CYS A 130 -7.31 -6.24 -1.18
C CYS A 130 -8.54 -6.71 -0.38
N LEU A 131 -9.76 -6.49 -0.88
CA LEU A 131 -10.99 -6.99 -0.25
C LEU A 131 -11.00 -8.51 -0.17
N ASP A 132 -10.73 -9.17 -1.30
CA ASP A 132 -10.82 -10.61 -1.42
C ASP A 132 -9.76 -11.31 -0.55
N ILE A 133 -8.53 -10.77 -0.49
CA ILE A 133 -7.47 -11.27 0.39
C ILE A 133 -7.87 -11.12 1.88
N ASN A 134 -8.35 -9.95 2.29
CA ASN A 134 -8.79 -9.75 3.67
C ASN A 134 -9.99 -10.63 4.04
N ALA A 135 -10.88 -10.92 3.09
CA ALA A 135 -12.01 -11.83 3.31
C ALA A 135 -11.59 -13.28 3.61
N LEU A 136 -10.37 -13.69 3.22
CA LEU A 136 -9.77 -14.98 3.59
C LEU A 136 -9.23 -15.01 5.03
N GLY A 137 -9.32 -13.90 5.77
CA GLY A 137 -8.67 -13.77 7.07
C GLY A 137 -7.15 -13.60 6.96
N LEU A 138 -6.65 -13.09 5.83
CA LEU A 138 -5.23 -12.82 5.58
C LEU A 138 -5.02 -11.31 5.38
N PRO A 139 -4.13 -10.63 6.11
CA PRO A 139 -4.05 -9.18 6.05
C PRO A 139 -3.15 -8.74 4.91
N VAL A 140 -3.47 -7.58 4.34
CA VAL A 140 -2.69 -6.97 3.27
C VAL A 140 -1.61 -6.04 3.82
N GLY A 141 -0.38 -6.21 3.32
CA GLY A 141 0.73 -5.30 3.50
C GLY A 141 1.21 -4.74 2.16
N THR A 142 1.29 -3.40 2.03
CA THR A 142 1.66 -2.75 0.75
C THR A 142 2.77 -1.69 0.90
N GLU A 143 3.16 -1.04 -0.19
CA GLU A 143 4.07 0.11 -0.21
C GLU A 143 3.35 1.28 -0.88
N PHE A 144 3.30 2.43 -0.19
CA PHE A 144 2.74 3.65 -0.75
C PHE A 144 3.85 4.49 -1.38
N LEU A 145 3.79 4.60 -2.71
CA LEU A 145 4.78 5.31 -3.54
C LEU A 145 4.40 6.77 -3.84
N ASP A 146 3.13 7.10 -3.66
CA ASP A 146 2.56 8.43 -3.81
C ASP A 146 1.49 8.68 -2.74
N THR A 147 0.96 9.90 -2.70
CA THR A 147 -0.04 10.34 -1.72
C THR A 147 -1.49 10.19 -2.20
N ALA A 148 -1.71 9.73 -3.43
CA ALA A 148 -3.03 9.58 -4.05
C ALA A 148 -3.62 8.19 -3.74
N VAL A 149 -2.85 7.14 -4.02
CA VAL A 149 -3.27 5.73 -3.85
C VAL A 149 -3.79 5.40 -2.45
N PRO A 150 -3.24 5.93 -1.33
CA PRO A 150 -3.79 5.66 -0.01
C PRO A 150 -5.29 5.95 0.14
N GLN A 151 -5.82 6.97 -0.55
CA GLN A 151 -7.25 7.31 -0.46
C GLN A 151 -8.16 6.17 -0.97
N TYR A 152 -7.64 5.34 -1.88
CA TYR A 152 -8.43 4.29 -2.54
C TYR A 152 -8.39 2.93 -1.84
N ILE A 153 -7.34 2.65 -1.06
CA ILE A 153 -7.10 1.30 -0.53
C ILE A 153 -6.60 1.25 0.91
N SER A 154 -6.26 2.37 1.56
CA SER A 154 -5.64 2.34 2.89
C SER A 154 -6.56 1.79 3.99
N ASP A 155 -7.88 1.82 3.79
CA ASP A 155 -8.88 1.17 4.64
C ASP A 155 -8.72 -0.36 4.69
N LEU A 156 -8.08 -0.95 3.68
CA LEU A 156 -7.89 -2.40 3.53
C LEU A 156 -6.47 -2.87 3.86
N VAL A 157 -5.60 -1.96 4.32
CA VAL A 157 -4.17 -2.24 4.56
C VAL A 157 -3.90 -2.38 6.06
N ALA A 158 -3.31 -3.49 6.47
CA ALA A 158 -2.91 -3.74 7.86
C ALA A 158 -1.49 -3.25 8.17
N TRP A 159 -0.63 -3.12 7.16
CA TRP A 159 0.75 -2.63 7.29
C TRP A 159 1.23 -1.95 6.02
N ALA A 160 1.97 -0.85 6.15
CA ALA A 160 2.51 -0.13 5.00
C ALA A 160 4.04 0.03 5.07
N ALA A 161 4.68 0.06 3.91
CA ALA A 161 6.07 0.45 3.77
C ALA A 161 6.21 1.82 3.10
N ILE A 162 7.21 2.59 3.54
CA ILE A 162 7.81 3.69 2.79
C ILE A 162 9.16 3.24 2.27
N GLY A 163 9.33 3.34 0.95
CA GLY A 163 10.49 2.81 0.23
C GLY A 163 11.78 3.58 0.48
N ALA A 164 12.92 2.92 0.26
CA ALA A 164 14.26 3.49 0.49
C ALA A 164 14.57 4.77 -0.31
N ARG A 165 13.80 5.05 -1.38
CA ARG A 165 13.92 6.26 -2.21
C ARG A 165 12.97 7.38 -1.77
N THR A 166 12.01 7.09 -0.92
CA THR A 166 10.98 8.02 -0.43
C THR A 166 11.04 8.23 1.07
N THR A 167 11.84 7.46 1.83
CA THR A 167 12.04 7.65 3.27
C THR A 167 12.56 9.03 3.67
N GLU A 168 13.39 9.67 2.84
CA GLU A 168 13.85 11.06 3.05
C GLU A 168 12.83 12.11 2.59
N SER A 169 11.78 11.71 1.88
CA SER A 169 10.78 12.63 1.33
C SER A 169 9.85 13.10 2.44
N GLN A 170 9.80 14.42 2.65
CA GLN A 170 8.97 15.04 3.67
C GLN A 170 7.48 14.68 3.49
N ILE A 171 6.96 14.77 2.26
CA ILE A 171 5.55 14.47 1.98
C ILE A 171 5.18 13.01 2.33
N HIS A 172 6.12 12.07 2.20
CA HIS A 172 5.88 10.66 2.57
C HIS A 172 5.90 10.46 4.09
N ARG A 173 6.70 11.25 4.84
CA ARG A 173 6.71 11.23 6.31
C ARG A 173 5.42 11.84 6.87
N GLU A 174 4.96 12.93 6.27
CA GLU A 174 3.70 13.58 6.61
C GLU A 174 2.51 12.65 6.32
N MET A 175 2.46 12.06 5.13
CA MET A 175 1.47 11.03 4.80
C MET A 175 1.48 9.88 5.82
N ALA A 176 2.67 9.37 6.16
CA ALA A 176 2.81 8.27 7.12
C ALA A 176 2.30 8.62 8.53
N SER A 177 2.34 9.89 8.95
CA SER A 177 1.74 10.33 10.22
C SER A 177 0.21 10.23 10.26
N GLY A 178 -0.44 10.22 9.09
CA GLY A 178 -1.89 10.13 8.94
C GLY A 178 -2.41 8.73 8.59
N LEU A 179 -1.53 7.76 8.29
CA LEU A 179 -1.95 6.40 7.93
C LEU A 179 -2.51 5.67 9.16
N SER A 180 -3.67 5.03 9.00
CA SER A 180 -4.32 4.27 10.08
C SER A 180 -3.69 2.90 10.38
N CYS A 181 -2.58 2.56 9.73
CA CYS A 181 -1.87 1.30 9.90
C CYS A 181 -0.42 1.54 10.33
N PRO A 182 0.24 0.57 11.00
CA PRO A 182 1.67 0.64 11.27
C PRO A 182 2.49 0.79 9.98
N VAL A 183 3.50 1.66 10.02
CA VAL A 183 4.34 2.01 8.87
C VAL A 183 5.80 1.63 9.13
N GLY A 184 6.42 0.92 8.18
CA GLY A 184 7.85 0.64 8.16
C GLY A 184 8.61 1.55 7.18
N PHE A 185 9.66 2.22 7.66
CA PHE A 185 10.56 3.00 6.81
C PHE A 185 11.82 2.19 6.48
N LYS A 186 12.14 2.02 5.19
CA LYS A 186 13.39 1.36 4.78
C LYS A 186 14.59 2.28 5.02
N ASN A 187 15.76 1.69 5.34
CA ASN A 187 17.02 2.45 5.29
C ASN A 187 17.31 2.92 3.85
N GLY A 188 18.23 3.88 3.72
CA GLY A 188 18.60 4.44 2.42
C GLY A 188 19.21 3.39 1.49
N THR A 189 19.16 3.64 0.19
CA THR A 189 19.65 2.70 -0.85
C THR A 189 21.14 2.34 -0.69
N ARG A 190 21.92 3.14 0.04
CA ARG A 190 23.33 2.90 0.39
C ARG A 190 23.56 2.44 1.84
N GLY A 191 22.50 2.04 2.56
CA GLY A 191 22.59 1.50 3.92
C GLY A 191 22.46 2.53 5.05
N ASN A 192 22.21 3.81 4.77
CA ASN A 192 22.03 4.82 5.83
C ASN A 192 20.76 4.52 6.64
N VAL A 193 20.92 4.17 7.92
CA VAL A 193 19.79 3.87 8.83
C VAL A 193 19.22 5.14 9.45
N GLN A 194 20.00 6.21 9.60
CA GLN A 194 19.58 7.45 10.27
C GLN A 194 18.34 8.05 9.61
N ILE A 195 18.24 7.95 8.28
CA ILE A 195 17.12 8.52 7.53
C ILE A 195 15.78 7.85 7.88
N ALA A 196 15.81 6.58 8.25
CA ALA A 196 14.64 5.82 8.66
C ALA A 196 14.28 6.16 10.11
N VAL A 197 15.28 6.34 10.98
CA VAL A 197 15.07 6.83 12.36
C VAL A 197 14.44 8.22 12.35
N ASP A 198 14.95 9.14 11.53
CA ASP A 198 14.39 10.49 11.40
C ASP A 198 12.97 10.46 10.84
N ALA A 199 12.69 9.56 9.89
CA ALA A 199 11.35 9.38 9.35
C ALA A 199 10.35 8.86 10.39
N VAL A 200 10.74 7.87 11.21
CA VAL A 200 9.92 7.38 12.33
C VAL A 200 9.63 8.51 13.32
N ARG A 201 10.65 9.30 13.69
CA ARG A 201 10.47 10.44 14.60
C ARG A 201 9.58 11.52 14.00
N SER A 202 9.72 11.80 12.71
CA SER A 202 8.89 12.77 12.00
C SER A 202 7.43 12.32 11.93
N ALA A 203 7.17 11.07 11.53
CA ALA A 203 5.83 10.51 11.41
C ALA A 203 5.10 10.37 12.75
N ALA A 204 5.82 10.39 13.88
CA ALA A 204 5.22 10.39 15.21
C ALA A 204 4.63 11.75 15.64
N HIS A 205 4.79 12.81 14.85
CA HIS A 205 4.27 14.15 15.14
C HIS A 205 3.11 14.53 14.21
N PRO A 206 2.22 15.44 14.62
CA PRO A 206 1.17 15.97 13.75
C PRO A 206 1.74 16.77 12.57
N HIS A 207 1.14 16.62 11.39
CA HIS A 207 1.49 17.35 10.18
C HIS A 207 0.24 17.85 9.45
N HIS A 208 0.44 18.80 8.53
CA HIS A 208 -0.53 19.17 7.51
C HIS A 208 0.09 18.92 6.15
N PHE A 209 -0.60 18.20 5.27
CA PHE A 209 -0.10 17.91 3.92
C PHE A 209 -1.21 17.99 2.88
N MET A 210 -0.84 18.31 1.65
CA MET A 210 -1.77 18.31 0.52
C MET A 210 -2.01 16.87 0.06
N ALA A 211 -3.27 16.46 0.04
CA ALA A 211 -3.71 15.17 -0.46
C ALA A 211 -4.82 15.35 -1.49
N LEU A 212 -5.09 14.30 -2.27
CA LEU A 212 -6.32 14.25 -3.06
C LEU A 212 -7.52 14.13 -2.10
N ALA A 213 -8.57 14.88 -2.39
CA ALA A 213 -9.88 14.78 -1.73
C ALA A 213 -10.72 13.70 -2.42
#